data_AF-A0A8T6LGC2-F1
#
_entry.id   AF-A0A8T6LGC2-F1
#
_cell.length_a   1.000
_cell.length_b   1.000
_cell.length_c   1.000
_cell.angle_alpha   90.00
_cell.angle_beta   90.00
_cell.angle_gamma   90.00
#
_symmetry.space_group_name_H-M   'P 1'
#
loop_
_entity.id
_entity.type
_entity.pdbx_description
1 polymer ?
#
loop_
_entity_poly.entity_id
_entity_poly.type
_entity_poly.pdbx_seq_one_letter_code
_entity_poly.pdbx_strand_id
1 'polypeptide(L)'
;MFPGVDKTSERNVPKPGMTWRSGAGPILLLGALALLVMAEPAFAQVPAGRDYGDFPVIGGRAAVWIAAQVHLLFAAFVLGVPMFAVVTEAIGMFGGDERYDKLSKEFTRLLLVAYSATAIWGGILLFLLVTIYPTLFSYLAQIFNLSMWIYVGLFFFESFTLYLYYYGWDRWKKGRAKWFHWGLGIALNVWGTIVMFIANGWLTYMMSPPAEVTVDTAPQMVQLWAALTNATWMPINIHRLIANVVFGGAVVGAYAAYRFLAAKSDEERAHYDWMG
;
A
#
# COMPACT_ATOMS: atom_id res chain seq x y z
N MET A 1 -1.52 -78.67 37.84
CA MET A 1 -2.56 -78.00 37.04
C MET A 1 -2.65 -76.56 37.57
N PHE A 2 -1.97 -75.61 36.93
CA PHE A 2 -1.87 -74.21 37.37
C PHE A 2 -2.67 -73.30 36.43
N PRO A 3 -3.58 -72.47 36.95
CA PRO A 3 -4.01 -71.21 36.34
C PRO A 3 -3.61 -70.05 37.26
N GLY A 4 -3.31 -68.83 36.84
CA GLY A 4 -3.48 -68.10 35.59
C GLY A 4 -3.53 -66.62 36.01
N VAL A 5 -2.54 -65.83 35.61
CA VAL A 5 -2.36 -64.42 36.00
C VAL A 5 -3.30 -63.54 35.19
N ASP A 6 -4.11 -62.69 35.85
CA ASP A 6 -4.76 -61.55 35.21
C ASP A 6 -4.12 -60.25 35.72
N LYS A 7 -3.61 -59.46 34.77
CA LYS A 7 -3.02 -58.14 34.94
C LYS A 7 -4.05 -57.14 34.40
N THR A 8 -4.43 -56.16 35.22
CA THR A 8 -4.46 -54.71 34.90
C THR A 8 -5.57 -53.98 35.69
N SER A 9 -5.23 -53.56 36.90
CA SER A 9 -5.76 -52.32 37.45
C SER A 9 -4.86 -51.19 36.97
N GLU A 10 -5.38 -50.18 36.27
CA GLU A 10 -4.91 -48.79 36.40
C GLU A 10 -5.84 -47.79 35.67
N ARG A 11 -6.52 -46.97 36.50
CA ARG A 11 -6.79 -45.53 36.32
C ARG A 11 -7.71 -45.09 35.16
N ASN A 12 -8.98 -44.89 35.54
CA ASN A 12 -9.90 -43.93 34.92
C ASN A 12 -9.32 -42.50 34.97
N VAL A 13 -9.02 -41.92 33.81
CA VAL A 13 -8.78 -40.48 33.61
C VAL A 13 -9.86 -39.96 32.66
N PRO A 14 -10.64 -38.93 33.03
CA PRO A 14 -11.72 -38.42 32.19
C PRO A 14 -11.18 -37.62 31.00
N LYS A 15 -11.71 -37.86 29.80
CA LYS A 15 -11.46 -37.04 28.60
C LYS A 15 -12.24 -35.72 28.72
N PRO A 16 -11.63 -34.54 28.50
CA PRO A 16 -12.38 -33.29 28.48
C PRO A 16 -13.27 -33.23 27.23
N GLY A 17 -14.58 -33.34 27.45
CA GLY A 17 -15.59 -33.05 26.43
C GLY A 17 -15.65 -31.55 26.18
N MET A 18 -15.09 -31.10 25.06
CA MET A 18 -15.27 -29.74 24.56
C MET A 18 -16.71 -29.63 24.01
N THR A 19 -17.66 -29.26 24.87
CA THR A 19 -19.01 -28.88 24.42
C THR A 19 -18.94 -27.48 23.82
N TRP A 20 -18.81 -27.40 22.49
CA TRP A 20 -19.03 -26.17 21.74
C TRP A 20 -20.49 -25.72 21.95
N ARG A 21 -20.71 -24.70 22.78
CA ARG A 21 -22.01 -24.01 22.86
C ARG A 21 -22.21 -23.22 21.56
N SER A 22 -22.82 -23.85 20.56
CA SER A 22 -23.08 -23.35 19.21
C SER A 22 -24.14 -22.23 19.11
N GLY A 23 -24.30 -21.39 20.14
CA GLY A 23 -25.36 -20.38 20.21
C GLY A 23 -24.91 -18.91 20.28
N ALA A 24 -23.65 -18.63 20.63
CA ALA A 24 -23.22 -17.25 20.91
C ALA A 24 -22.66 -16.50 19.68
N GLY A 25 -22.11 -17.22 18.70
CA GLY A 25 -21.51 -16.63 17.50
C GLY A 25 -22.50 -15.83 16.64
N PRO A 26 -23.71 -16.35 16.34
CA PRO A 26 -24.67 -15.62 15.50
C PRO A 26 -25.23 -14.38 16.19
N ILE A 27 -25.41 -14.41 17.51
CA ILE A 27 -25.99 -13.30 18.29
C ILE A 27 -25.00 -12.14 18.42
N LEU A 28 -23.70 -12.43 18.59
CA LEU A 28 -22.65 -11.42 18.61
C LEU A 28 -22.42 -10.81 17.22
N LEU A 29 -22.53 -11.61 16.15
CA LEU A 29 -22.46 -11.12 14.77
C LEU A 29 -23.67 -10.26 14.40
N LEU A 30 -24.88 -10.66 14.81
CA LEU A 30 -26.10 -9.86 14.60
C LEU A 30 -26.10 -8.59 15.46
N GLY A 31 -25.54 -8.64 16.67
CA GLY A 31 -25.36 -7.47 17.53
C GLY A 31 -24.34 -6.48 16.95
N ALA A 32 -23.22 -6.97 16.41
CA ALA A 32 -22.23 -6.14 15.72
C ALA A 32 -22.76 -5.55 14.40
N LEU A 33 -23.56 -6.33 13.66
CA LEU A 33 -24.20 -5.88 12.42
C LEU A 33 -25.33 -4.87 12.71
N ALA A 34 -26.09 -5.06 13.79
CA ALA A 34 -27.09 -4.10 14.25
C ALA A 34 -26.43 -2.81 14.76
N LEU A 35 -25.28 -2.88 15.43
CA LEU A 35 -24.49 -1.69 15.80
C LEU A 35 -23.95 -0.95 14.57
N LEU A 36 -23.54 -1.66 13.51
CA LEU A 36 -23.12 -1.06 12.25
C LEU A 36 -24.28 -0.39 11.48
N VAL A 37 -25.46 -1.02 11.46
CA VAL A 37 -26.66 -0.48 10.77
C VAL A 37 -27.32 0.66 11.57
N MET A 38 -27.30 0.61 12.90
CA MET A 38 -27.86 1.65 13.77
C MET A 38 -26.91 2.83 13.99
N ALA A 39 -25.64 2.74 13.56
CA ALA A 39 -24.70 3.86 13.58
C ALA A 39 -24.93 4.84 12.42
N GLU A 40 -25.63 4.44 11.36
CA GLU A 40 -25.89 5.29 10.19
C GLU A 40 -26.59 6.63 10.50
N PRO A 41 -27.66 6.71 11.32
CA PRO A 41 -28.29 8.00 11.62
C PRO A 41 -27.44 8.91 12.51
N ALA A 42 -26.42 8.38 13.21
CA ALA A 42 -25.50 9.19 14.02
C ALA A 42 -24.38 9.81 13.19
N PHE A 43 -23.94 9.15 12.11
CA PHE A 43 -22.99 9.72 11.14
C PHE A 43 -23.64 10.62 10.09
N ALA A 44 -24.97 10.56 9.92
CA ALA A 44 -25.73 11.37 8.96
C ALA A 44 -26.00 12.82 9.44
N GLN A 45 -25.78 13.13 10.71
CA GLN A 45 -25.83 14.50 11.21
C GLN A 45 -24.47 15.17 10.97
N VAL A 46 -24.24 15.66 9.74
CA VAL A 46 -23.22 16.70 9.52
C VAL A 46 -23.65 17.88 10.39
N PRO A 47 -22.93 18.25 11.46
CA PRO A 47 -23.29 19.42 12.24
C PRO A 47 -23.25 20.61 11.29
N ALA A 48 -24.41 21.23 11.03
CA ALA A 48 -24.47 22.48 10.32
C ALA A 48 -23.58 23.49 11.07
N GLY A 49 -22.44 23.85 10.49
CA GLY A 49 -21.54 24.88 11.02
C GLY A 49 -20.11 24.47 11.37
N ARG A 50 -19.62 23.26 11.05
CA ARG A 50 -18.18 22.94 11.19
C ARG A 50 -17.53 22.62 9.84
N ASP A 51 -16.96 23.66 9.22
CA ASP A 51 -16.22 23.52 7.95
C ASP A 51 -14.92 22.71 8.10
N TYR A 52 -14.33 22.73 9.30
CA TYR A 52 -13.08 22.05 9.63
C TYR A 52 -13.13 21.38 11.01
N GLY A 53 -12.81 20.09 11.06
CA GLY A 53 -12.50 19.36 12.28
C GLY A 53 -11.19 19.83 12.90
N ASP A 54 -10.96 19.46 14.16
CA ASP A 54 -9.71 19.76 14.87
C ASP A 54 -9.11 18.47 15.41
N PHE A 55 -7.78 18.42 15.51
CA PHE A 55 -7.05 17.28 16.02
C PHE A 55 -6.37 17.64 17.34
N PRO A 56 -6.46 16.81 18.38
CA PRO A 56 -5.93 17.16 19.70
C PRO A 56 -4.46 17.60 19.66
N VAL A 57 -4.13 18.64 20.43
CA VAL A 57 -2.77 19.14 20.70
C VAL A 57 -2.06 19.83 19.53
N ILE A 58 -2.03 19.22 18.34
CA ILE A 58 -1.24 19.68 17.19
C ILE A 58 -2.07 20.39 16.11
N GLY A 59 -3.41 20.32 16.20
CA GLY A 59 -4.33 20.91 15.26
C GLY A 59 -4.54 20.10 13.99
N GLY A 60 -5.72 20.25 13.37
CA GLY A 60 -6.12 19.45 12.19
C GLY A 60 -5.17 19.56 10.98
N ARG A 61 -4.63 20.77 10.73
CA ARG A 61 -3.69 21.02 9.63
C ARG A 61 -2.38 20.24 9.81
N ALA A 62 -1.81 20.26 11.01
CA ALA A 62 -0.53 19.61 11.27
C ALA A 62 -0.67 18.09 11.24
N ALA A 63 -1.78 17.56 11.79
CA ALA A 63 -2.10 16.14 11.72
C ALA A 63 -2.17 15.62 10.27
N VAL A 64 -2.92 16.31 9.40
CA VAL A 64 -3.01 15.96 7.97
C VAL A 64 -1.66 16.10 7.28
N TRP A 65 -0.90 17.16 7.56
CA TRP A 65 0.42 17.35 6.97
C TRP A 65 1.41 16.23 7.35
N ILE A 66 1.47 15.83 8.63
CA ILE A 66 2.34 14.74 9.09
C ILE A 66 1.95 13.44 8.39
N ALA A 67 0.67 13.08 8.40
CA ALA A 67 0.19 11.85 7.77
C ALA A 67 0.47 11.83 6.26
N ALA A 68 0.21 12.95 5.57
CA ALA A 68 0.50 13.10 4.14
C ALA A 68 1.99 12.99 3.86
N GLN A 69 2.85 13.64 4.65
CA GLN A 69 4.28 13.63 4.45
C GLN A 69 4.87 12.23 4.63
N VAL A 70 4.48 11.51 5.69
CA VAL A 70 4.94 10.13 5.91
C VAL A 70 4.42 9.20 4.82
N HIS A 71 3.14 9.31 4.45
CA HIS A 71 2.58 8.56 3.33
C HIS A 71 3.36 8.80 2.03
N LEU A 72 3.68 10.05 1.70
CA LEU A 72 4.41 10.41 0.47
C LEU A 72 5.85 9.89 0.46
N LEU A 73 6.55 9.89 1.60
CA LEU A 73 7.91 9.32 1.69
C LEU A 73 7.92 7.82 1.40
N PHE A 74 6.99 7.08 2.00
CA PHE A 74 6.86 5.65 1.71
C PHE A 74 6.31 5.40 0.29
N ALA A 75 5.39 6.21 -0.21
CA ALA A 75 4.88 6.10 -1.57
C ALA A 75 5.98 6.34 -2.62
N ALA A 76 6.86 7.32 -2.40
CA ALA A 76 8.01 7.58 -3.29
C ALA A 76 8.96 6.36 -3.33
N PHE A 77 9.23 5.76 -2.18
CA PHE A 77 10.02 4.53 -2.09
C PHE A 77 9.35 3.36 -2.81
N VAL A 78 8.05 3.15 -2.58
CA VAL A 78 7.25 2.08 -3.20
C VAL A 78 7.18 2.22 -4.72
N LEU A 79 7.19 3.44 -5.25
CA LEU A 79 7.21 3.68 -6.70
C LEU A 79 8.63 3.59 -7.29
N GLY A 80 9.66 3.96 -6.54
CA GLY A 80 11.05 3.95 -7.01
C GLY A 80 11.70 2.57 -7.03
N VAL A 81 11.61 1.82 -5.93
CA VAL A 81 12.29 0.50 -5.77
C VAL A 81 11.90 -0.55 -6.81
N PRO A 82 10.62 -0.71 -7.21
CA PRO A 82 10.25 -1.69 -8.22
C PRO A 82 10.92 -1.43 -9.57
N MET A 83 11.24 -0.18 -9.91
CA MET A 83 11.98 0.14 -11.14
C MET A 83 13.38 -0.48 -11.09
N PHE A 84 14.07 -0.36 -9.97
CA PHE A 84 15.38 -0.98 -9.75
C PHE A 84 15.29 -2.51 -9.69
N ALA A 85 14.25 -3.07 -9.06
CA ALA A 85 14.02 -4.50 -9.01
C ALA A 85 13.86 -5.09 -10.43
N VAL A 86 13.06 -4.46 -11.29
CA VAL A 86 12.87 -4.89 -12.70
C VAL A 86 14.16 -4.81 -13.51
N VAL A 87 14.94 -3.75 -13.34
CA VAL A 87 16.21 -3.57 -14.06
C VAL A 87 17.25 -4.60 -13.60
N THR A 88 17.42 -4.77 -12.29
CA THR A 88 18.36 -5.76 -11.74
C THR A 88 17.94 -7.19 -12.10
N GLU A 89 16.64 -7.50 -12.07
CA GLU A 89 16.15 -8.79 -12.53
C GLU A 89 16.43 -9.01 -14.02
N ALA A 90 16.20 -8.00 -14.87
CA ALA A 90 16.52 -8.08 -16.29
C ALA A 90 18.01 -8.38 -16.51
N ILE A 91 18.91 -7.68 -15.81
CA ILE A 91 20.36 -7.92 -15.91
C ILE A 91 20.70 -9.35 -15.45
N GLY A 92 20.10 -9.84 -14.36
CA GLY A 92 20.29 -11.22 -13.91
C GLY A 92 19.72 -12.26 -14.89
N MET A 93 18.64 -11.94 -15.60
CA MET A 93 18.03 -12.80 -16.62
C MET A 93 18.88 -12.90 -17.89
N PHE A 94 19.33 -11.77 -18.42
CA PHE A 94 20.05 -11.71 -19.69
C PHE A 94 21.56 -11.95 -19.51
N GLY A 95 22.13 -11.49 -18.40
CA GLY A 95 23.55 -11.63 -18.07
C GLY A 95 23.90 -12.96 -17.39
N GLY A 96 22.92 -13.71 -16.88
CA GLY A 96 23.13 -15.03 -16.27
C GLY A 96 23.80 -15.00 -14.88
N ASP A 97 23.98 -13.82 -14.28
CA ASP A 97 24.60 -13.67 -12.96
C ASP A 97 23.52 -13.71 -11.86
N GLU A 98 23.55 -14.77 -11.04
CA GLU A 98 22.60 -14.98 -9.94
C GLU A 98 22.68 -13.89 -8.84
N ARG A 99 23.75 -13.10 -8.77
CA ARG A 99 23.89 -12.02 -7.77
C ARG A 99 22.83 -10.93 -7.97
N TYR A 100 22.57 -10.54 -9.23
CA TYR A 100 21.52 -9.57 -9.55
C TYR A 100 20.12 -10.11 -9.24
N ASP A 101 19.90 -11.42 -9.44
CA ASP A 101 18.63 -12.06 -9.09
C ASP A 101 18.39 -12.05 -7.58
N LYS A 102 19.43 -12.34 -6.78
CA LYS A 102 19.37 -12.25 -5.31
C LYS A 102 19.10 -10.82 -4.86
N LEU A 103 19.80 -9.84 -5.44
CA LEU A 103 19.62 -8.42 -5.14
C LEU A 103 18.17 -7.96 -5.41
N SER A 104 17.62 -8.33 -6.58
CA SER A 104 16.25 -7.98 -6.92
C SER A 104 15.21 -8.61 -5.96
N LYS A 105 15.47 -9.85 -5.49
CA LYS A 105 14.65 -10.50 -4.46
C LYS A 105 14.68 -9.74 -3.13
N GLU A 106 15.84 -9.22 -2.74
CA GLU A 106 15.98 -8.39 -1.53
C GLU A 106 15.19 -7.09 -1.63
N PHE A 107 15.28 -6.38 -2.77
CA PHE A 107 14.49 -5.18 -3.02
C PHE A 107 12.99 -5.44 -2.96
N THR A 108 12.54 -6.57 -3.53
CA THR A 108 11.12 -6.95 -3.51
C THR A 108 10.63 -7.26 -2.08
N ARG A 109 11.49 -7.83 -1.23
CA ARG A 109 11.16 -8.02 0.19
C ARG A 109 10.98 -6.68 0.92
N LEU A 110 11.88 -5.72 0.70
CA LEU A 110 11.79 -4.38 1.29
C LEU A 110 10.54 -3.65 0.80
N LEU A 111 10.23 -3.79 -0.49
CA LEU A 111 9.05 -3.24 -1.12
C LEU A 111 7.75 -3.72 -0.45
N LEU A 112 7.61 -5.00 -0.10
CA LEU A 112 6.41 -5.50 0.60
C LEU A 112 6.15 -4.81 1.94
N VAL A 113 7.20 -4.61 2.74
CA VAL A 113 7.08 -3.97 4.05
C VAL A 113 6.71 -2.50 3.86
N ALA A 114 7.41 -1.80 2.96
CA ALA A 114 7.13 -0.41 2.68
C ALA A 114 5.74 -0.19 2.06
N TYR A 115 5.28 -1.08 1.18
CA TYR A 115 3.94 -1.03 0.59
C TYR A 115 2.85 -1.09 1.65
N SER A 116 3.01 -2.00 2.61
CA SER A 116 2.09 -2.12 3.75
C SER A 116 2.09 -0.85 4.61
N ALA A 117 3.26 -0.28 4.89
CA ALA A 117 3.38 1.00 5.60
C ALA A 117 2.70 2.15 4.83
N THR A 118 2.92 2.25 3.52
CA THR A 118 2.27 3.23 2.63
C THR A 118 0.75 3.11 2.72
N ALA A 119 0.20 1.90 2.63
CA ALA A 119 -1.24 1.65 2.68
C ALA A 119 -1.84 2.06 4.04
N ILE A 120 -1.16 1.75 5.15
CA ILE A 120 -1.60 2.15 6.49
C ILE A 120 -1.62 3.68 6.62
N TRP A 121 -0.54 4.36 6.25
CA TRP A 121 -0.46 5.82 6.30
C TRP A 121 -1.43 6.50 5.32
N GLY A 122 -1.70 5.88 4.17
CA GLY A 122 -2.69 6.36 3.21
C GLY A 122 -4.11 6.23 3.75
N GLY A 123 -4.42 5.12 4.44
CA GLY A 123 -5.67 4.94 5.17
C GLY A 123 -5.83 5.99 6.26
N ILE A 124 -4.79 6.21 7.08
CA ILE A 124 -4.79 7.26 8.12
C ILE A 124 -5.05 8.64 7.48
N LEU A 125 -4.35 8.98 6.40
CA LEU A 125 -4.55 10.24 5.69
C LEU A 125 -6.00 10.38 5.21
N LEU A 126 -6.57 9.33 4.60
CA LEU A 126 -7.97 9.33 4.16
C LEU A 126 -8.93 9.55 5.33
N PHE A 127 -8.75 8.83 6.44
CA PHE A 127 -9.57 9.03 7.64
C PHE A 127 -9.48 10.46 8.17
N LEU A 128 -8.27 11.04 8.21
CA LEU A 128 -8.08 12.42 8.63
C LEU A 128 -8.76 13.40 7.66
N LEU A 129 -8.67 13.19 6.35
CA LEU A 129 -9.35 14.04 5.36
C LEU A 129 -10.88 13.97 5.49
N VAL A 130 -11.44 12.77 5.66
CA VAL A 130 -12.90 12.58 5.83
C VAL A 130 -13.40 13.22 7.12
N THR A 131 -12.64 13.11 8.21
CA THR A 131 -13.08 13.55 9.55
C THR A 131 -12.76 15.03 9.84
N ILE A 132 -11.60 15.51 9.39
CA ILE A 132 -11.11 16.88 9.65
C ILE A 132 -11.52 17.83 8.52
N TYR A 133 -11.61 17.34 7.29
CA TYR A 133 -11.94 18.15 6.11
C TYR A 133 -13.14 17.58 5.32
N PRO A 134 -14.29 17.34 5.96
CA PRO A 134 -15.42 16.64 5.34
C PRO A 134 -15.94 17.37 4.11
N THR A 135 -16.13 18.69 4.18
CA THR A 135 -16.63 19.49 3.05
C THR A 135 -15.71 19.42 1.83
N LEU A 136 -14.39 19.54 2.05
CA LEU A 136 -13.39 19.43 0.99
C LEU A 136 -13.37 18.03 0.38
N PHE A 137 -13.34 16.99 1.21
CA PHE A 137 -13.28 15.62 0.73
C PHE A 137 -14.55 15.23 -0.03
N SER A 138 -15.73 15.62 0.47
CA SER A 138 -17.02 15.40 -0.21
C SER A 138 -17.11 16.17 -1.53
N TYR A 139 -16.56 17.38 -1.63
CA TYR A 139 -16.49 18.13 -2.88
C TYR A 139 -15.64 17.39 -3.92
N LEU A 140 -14.42 16.99 -3.55
CA LEU A 140 -13.51 16.26 -4.43
C LEU A 140 -14.08 14.89 -4.84
N ALA A 141 -14.70 14.17 -3.90
CA ALA A 141 -15.30 12.86 -4.17
C ALA A 141 -16.45 12.94 -5.19
N GLN A 142 -17.20 14.05 -5.23
CA GLN A 142 -18.25 14.26 -6.23
C GLN A 142 -17.68 14.49 -7.63
N ILE A 143 -16.59 15.25 -7.76
CA ILE A 143 -15.92 15.50 -9.05
C ILE A 143 -15.20 14.25 -9.55
N PHE A 144 -14.47 13.59 -8.66
CA PHE A 144 -13.51 12.54 -9.00
C PHE A 144 -14.03 11.12 -8.77
N ASN A 145 -15.34 10.92 -8.59
CA ASN A 145 -15.93 9.65 -8.17
C ASN A 145 -15.43 8.45 -9.00
N LEU A 146 -15.41 8.57 -10.32
CA LEU A 146 -15.01 7.53 -11.25
C LEU A 146 -13.53 7.23 -11.11
N SER A 147 -12.70 8.28 -11.03
CA SER A 147 -11.26 8.12 -10.85
C SER A 147 -10.90 7.51 -9.49
N MET A 148 -11.68 7.77 -8.43
CA MET A 148 -11.49 7.13 -7.12
C MET A 148 -11.79 5.62 -7.17
N TRP A 149 -12.84 5.19 -7.87
CA TRP A 149 -13.10 3.76 -8.07
C TRP A 149 -12.01 3.08 -8.90
N ILE A 150 -11.56 3.72 -9.97
CA ILE A 150 -10.42 3.24 -10.78
C ILE A 150 -9.17 3.14 -9.91
N TYR A 151 -8.89 4.16 -9.09
CA TYR A 151 -7.75 4.19 -8.18
C TYR A 151 -7.76 3.01 -7.20
N VAL A 152 -8.90 2.74 -6.56
CA VAL A 152 -9.06 1.59 -5.64
C VAL A 152 -8.84 0.26 -6.38
N GLY A 153 -9.40 0.12 -7.58
CA GLY A 153 -9.20 -1.06 -8.42
C GLY A 153 -7.73 -1.27 -8.78
N LEU A 154 -7.02 -0.20 -9.18
CA LEU A 154 -5.59 -0.25 -9.47
C LEU A 154 -4.76 -0.61 -8.24
N PHE A 155 -5.11 -0.09 -7.06
CA PHE A 155 -4.44 -0.45 -5.81
C PHE A 155 -4.57 -1.94 -5.49
N PHE A 156 -5.75 -2.52 -5.76
CA PHE A 156 -5.95 -3.97 -5.66
C PHE A 156 -5.10 -4.75 -6.66
N PHE A 157 -5.05 -4.34 -7.94
CA PHE A 157 -4.21 -4.99 -8.95
C PHE A 157 -2.72 -4.86 -8.62
N GLU A 158 -2.29 -3.72 -8.12
CA GLU A 158 -0.92 -3.48 -7.66
C GLU A 158 -0.56 -4.41 -6.49
N SER A 159 -1.41 -4.45 -5.46
CA SER A 159 -1.25 -5.37 -4.32
C SER A 159 -1.15 -6.82 -4.79
N PHE A 160 -2.10 -7.25 -5.62
CA PHE A 160 -2.15 -8.62 -6.13
C PHE A 160 -0.88 -8.96 -6.93
N THR A 161 -0.48 -8.07 -7.84
CA THR A 161 0.74 -8.25 -8.64
C THR A 161 1.98 -8.29 -7.75
N LEU A 162 2.03 -7.49 -6.69
CA LEU A 162 3.19 -7.40 -5.79
C LEU A 162 3.36 -8.70 -5.01
N TYR A 163 2.27 -9.22 -4.47
CA TYR A 163 2.28 -10.51 -3.79
C TYR A 163 2.62 -11.65 -4.74
N LEU A 164 2.09 -11.62 -5.97
CA LEU A 164 2.40 -12.62 -6.98
C LEU A 164 3.87 -12.57 -7.40
N TYR A 165 4.45 -11.37 -7.51
CA TYR A 165 5.87 -11.15 -7.81
C TYR A 165 6.74 -11.68 -6.67
N TYR A 166 6.50 -11.28 -5.41
CA TYR A 166 7.32 -11.74 -4.30
C TYR A 166 7.22 -13.25 -4.04
N TYR A 167 6.01 -13.80 -3.93
CA TYR A 167 5.82 -15.23 -3.62
C TYR A 167 6.07 -16.12 -4.84
N GLY A 168 5.93 -15.57 -6.06
CA GLY A 168 6.23 -16.26 -7.31
C GLY A 168 7.72 -16.47 -7.56
N TRP A 169 8.60 -15.79 -6.81
CA TRP A 169 10.05 -15.78 -7.05
C TRP A 169 10.67 -17.17 -7.18
N ASP A 170 10.47 -18.04 -6.19
CA ASP A 170 11.09 -19.37 -6.18
C ASP A 170 10.41 -20.33 -7.17
N ARG A 171 9.13 -20.07 -7.51
CA ARG A 171 8.34 -20.87 -8.44
C ARG A 171 8.71 -20.59 -9.90
N TRP A 172 9.04 -19.34 -10.22
CA TRP A 172 9.30 -18.86 -11.58
C TRP A 172 10.74 -18.42 -11.83
N LYS A 173 11.67 -18.80 -10.94
CA LYS A 173 13.11 -18.50 -11.04
C LYS A 173 13.80 -19.06 -12.30
N LYS A 174 13.22 -20.06 -12.99
CA LYS A 174 13.90 -20.78 -14.10
C LYS A 174 13.03 -20.94 -15.34
N GLY A 175 13.67 -20.90 -16.50
CA GLY A 175 13.05 -21.16 -17.81
C GLY A 175 12.13 -20.03 -18.30
N ARG A 176 11.19 -20.37 -19.19
CA ARG A 176 10.25 -19.41 -19.79
C ARG A 176 9.35 -18.70 -18.76
N ALA A 177 9.13 -19.32 -17.60
CA ALA A 177 8.35 -18.72 -16.53
C ALA A 177 9.00 -17.46 -15.93
N LYS A 178 10.33 -17.30 -16.08
CA LYS A 178 11.03 -16.10 -15.60
C LYS A 178 10.63 -14.84 -16.36
N TRP A 179 10.28 -14.96 -17.64
CA TRP A 179 9.72 -13.86 -18.41
C TRP A 179 8.36 -13.39 -17.89
N PHE A 180 7.53 -14.33 -17.42
CA PHE A 180 6.27 -13.99 -16.77
C PHE A 180 6.53 -13.25 -15.45
N HIS A 181 7.45 -13.75 -14.63
CA HIS A 181 7.82 -13.12 -13.36
C HIS A 181 8.36 -11.69 -13.55
N TRP A 182 9.27 -11.48 -14.51
CA TRP A 182 9.75 -10.16 -14.87
C TRP A 182 8.63 -9.23 -15.38
N GLY A 183 7.69 -9.79 -16.16
CA GLY A 183 6.49 -9.10 -16.60
C GLY A 183 5.60 -8.61 -15.45
N LEU A 184 5.53 -9.33 -14.33
CA LEU A 184 4.83 -8.88 -13.12
C LEU A 184 5.51 -7.64 -12.52
N GLY A 185 6.84 -7.61 -12.50
CA GLY A 185 7.60 -6.43 -12.09
C GLY A 185 7.32 -5.21 -12.99
N ILE A 186 7.24 -5.41 -14.30
CA ILE A 186 6.86 -4.32 -15.24
C ILE A 186 5.42 -3.86 -14.95
N ALA A 187 4.48 -4.81 -14.78
CA ALA A 187 3.09 -4.49 -14.49
C ALA A 187 2.95 -3.68 -13.20
N LEU A 188 3.72 -4.00 -12.15
CA LEU A 188 3.78 -3.22 -10.92
C LEU A 188 4.14 -1.76 -11.16
N ASN A 189 5.18 -1.51 -11.97
CA ASN A 189 5.60 -0.15 -12.30
C ASN A 189 4.52 0.60 -13.09
N VAL A 190 3.82 -0.09 -13.99
CA VAL A 190 2.70 0.49 -14.76
C VAL A 190 1.55 0.86 -13.81
N TRP A 191 1.11 -0.05 -12.94
CA TRP A 191 0.04 0.23 -11.98
C TRP A 191 0.39 1.39 -11.06
N GLY A 192 1.57 1.34 -10.43
CA GLY A 192 2.04 2.41 -9.56
C GLY A 192 2.13 3.77 -10.26
N THR A 193 2.59 3.79 -11.51
CA THR A 193 2.65 5.04 -12.31
C THR A 193 1.25 5.58 -12.61
N ILE A 194 0.29 4.73 -12.97
CA ILE A 194 -1.09 5.18 -13.24
C ILE A 194 -1.74 5.70 -11.95
N VAL A 195 -1.58 4.99 -10.82
CA VAL A 195 -2.05 5.42 -9.49
C VAL A 195 -1.46 6.79 -9.14
N MET A 196 -0.16 6.98 -9.38
CA MET A 196 0.53 8.26 -9.18
C MET A 196 -0.08 9.38 -10.02
N PHE A 197 -0.35 9.13 -11.30
CA PHE A 197 -0.92 10.12 -12.22
C PHE A 197 -2.34 10.54 -11.80
N ILE A 198 -3.16 9.58 -11.38
CA ILE A 198 -4.52 9.87 -10.90
C ILE A 198 -4.46 10.70 -9.61
N ALA A 199 -3.67 10.28 -8.61
CA ALA A 199 -3.52 11.01 -7.35
C ALA A 199 -2.96 12.43 -7.56
N ASN A 200 -2.02 12.59 -8.48
CA ASN A 200 -1.50 13.90 -8.87
C ASN A 200 -2.58 14.77 -9.52
N GLY A 201 -3.49 14.19 -10.29
CA GLY A 201 -4.64 14.91 -10.84
C GLY A 201 -5.49 15.55 -9.74
N TRP A 202 -5.81 14.78 -8.69
CA TRP A 202 -6.55 15.28 -7.54
C TRP A 202 -5.80 16.40 -6.81
N LEU A 203 -4.51 16.20 -6.55
CA LEU A 203 -3.68 17.18 -5.85
C LEU A 203 -3.54 18.49 -6.63
N THR A 204 -3.23 18.38 -7.93
CA THR A 204 -2.99 19.55 -8.79
C THR A 204 -4.26 20.32 -9.09
N TYR A 205 -5.41 19.65 -9.12
CA TYR A 205 -6.70 20.33 -9.22
C TYR A 205 -6.92 21.32 -8.07
N MET A 206 -6.49 21.00 -6.85
CA MET A 206 -6.61 21.91 -5.70
C MET A 206 -5.71 23.15 -5.81
N MET A 207 -4.64 23.08 -6.60
CA MET A 207 -3.68 24.17 -6.79
C MET A 207 -3.97 25.00 -8.03
N SER A 208 -4.42 24.36 -9.10
CA SER A 208 -4.69 24.97 -10.40
C SER A 208 -5.95 24.34 -11.02
N PRO A 209 -7.15 24.66 -10.54
CA PRO A 209 -8.38 24.18 -11.17
C PRO A 209 -8.52 24.76 -12.60
N PRO A 210 -9.29 24.10 -13.50
CA PRO A 210 -9.59 24.64 -14.83
C PRO A 210 -10.25 26.03 -14.75
N ALA A 211 -9.99 26.87 -15.75
CA ALA A 211 -10.44 28.27 -15.74
C ALA A 211 -11.97 28.44 -15.72
N GLU A 212 -12.70 27.43 -16.18
CA GLU A 212 -14.15 27.37 -16.22
C GLU A 212 -14.77 27.06 -14.85
N VAL A 213 -13.97 26.61 -13.88
CA VAL A 213 -14.42 26.32 -12.52
C VAL A 213 -14.32 27.59 -11.67
N THR A 214 -15.48 28.07 -11.22
CA THR A 214 -15.62 29.23 -10.35
C THR A 214 -16.19 28.82 -8.98
N VAL A 215 -16.28 29.77 -8.05
CA VAL A 215 -16.85 29.52 -6.71
C VAL A 215 -18.31 29.06 -6.74
N ASP A 216 -19.06 29.42 -7.79
CA ASP A 216 -20.47 29.06 -7.97
C ASP A 216 -20.65 27.78 -8.78
N THR A 217 -19.55 27.20 -9.30
CA THR A 217 -19.61 25.98 -10.10
C THR A 217 -19.85 24.77 -9.20
N ALA A 218 -21.03 24.16 -9.35
CA ALA A 218 -21.37 22.94 -8.63
C ALA A 218 -20.41 21.79 -9.02
N PRO A 219 -20.02 20.90 -8.08
CA PRO A 219 -19.09 19.79 -8.33
C PRO A 219 -19.47 18.93 -9.55
N GLN A 220 -20.76 18.69 -9.75
CA GLN A 220 -21.30 17.83 -10.82
C GLN A 220 -21.13 18.45 -12.22
N MET A 221 -20.91 19.76 -12.29
CA MET A 221 -20.72 20.48 -13.55
C MET A 221 -19.26 20.49 -14.00
N VAL A 222 -18.32 20.06 -13.15
CA VAL A 222 -16.90 20.00 -13.46
C VAL A 222 -16.62 18.78 -14.33
N GLN A 223 -16.08 18.99 -15.54
CA GLN A 223 -15.67 17.88 -16.40
C GLN A 223 -14.47 17.14 -15.79
N LEU A 224 -14.64 15.84 -15.50
CA LEU A 224 -13.62 15.00 -14.87
C LEU A 224 -12.25 15.06 -15.59
N TRP A 225 -12.25 14.96 -16.92
CA TRP A 225 -11.00 14.95 -17.67
C TRP A 225 -10.26 16.28 -17.55
N ALA A 226 -10.96 17.41 -17.69
CA ALA A 226 -10.38 18.74 -17.50
C ALA A 226 -9.85 18.93 -16.06
N ALA A 227 -10.57 18.42 -15.07
CA ALA A 227 -10.15 18.46 -13.67
C ALA A 227 -8.83 17.68 -13.43
N LEU A 228 -8.71 16.49 -14.04
CA LEU A 228 -7.49 15.68 -13.97
C LEU A 228 -6.32 16.30 -14.74
N THR A 229 -6.54 16.71 -15.99
CA THR A 229 -5.49 17.24 -16.88
C THR A 229 -5.37 18.75 -16.79
N ASN A 230 -5.26 19.26 -15.57
CA ASN A 230 -5.06 20.68 -15.33
C ASN A 230 -3.62 21.13 -15.62
N ALA A 231 -3.38 22.44 -15.56
CA ALA A 231 -2.12 23.07 -16.00
C ALA A 231 -0.86 22.52 -15.31
N THR A 232 -0.95 22.10 -14.05
CA THR A 232 0.21 21.60 -13.28
C THR A 232 0.32 20.09 -13.22
N TRP A 233 -0.65 19.35 -13.80
CA TRP A 233 -0.70 17.89 -13.77
C TRP A 233 0.52 17.22 -14.41
N MET A 234 0.87 17.60 -15.64
CA MET A 234 1.98 16.95 -16.32
C MET A 234 3.36 17.35 -15.76
N PRO A 235 3.61 18.63 -15.42
CA PRO A 235 4.82 19.03 -14.70
C PRO A 235 5.02 18.26 -13.39
N ILE A 236 3.98 18.10 -12.57
CA ILE A 236 4.12 17.36 -11.30
C ILE A 236 4.35 15.86 -11.53
N ASN A 237 3.73 15.27 -12.56
CA ASN A 237 3.93 13.86 -12.90
C ASN A 237 5.39 13.60 -13.28
N ILE A 238 5.98 14.46 -14.12
CA ILE A 238 7.38 14.36 -14.52
C ILE A 238 8.30 14.53 -13.30
N HIS A 239 8.06 15.58 -12.51
CA HIS A 239 8.85 15.84 -11.30
C HIS A 239 8.80 14.64 -10.34
N ARG A 240 7.62 14.10 -10.06
CA ARG A 240 7.45 12.97 -9.14
C ARG A 240 8.04 11.68 -9.69
N LEU A 241 7.94 11.42 -11.00
CA LEU A 241 8.57 10.25 -11.61
C LEU A 241 10.08 10.27 -11.41
N ILE A 242 10.73 11.39 -11.74
CA ILE A 242 12.18 11.57 -11.58
C ILE A 242 12.55 11.53 -10.09
N ALA A 243 11.82 12.23 -9.23
CA ALA A 243 12.07 12.26 -7.80
C ALA A 243 11.97 10.87 -7.16
N ASN A 244 11.00 10.04 -7.55
CA ASN A 244 10.86 8.67 -7.04
C ASN A 244 12.04 7.79 -7.45
N VAL A 245 12.54 7.92 -8.70
CA VAL A 245 13.73 7.20 -9.16
C VAL A 245 14.95 7.61 -8.34
N VAL A 246 15.19 8.91 -8.19
CA VAL A 246 16.33 9.44 -7.43
C VAL A 246 16.24 9.05 -5.96
N PHE A 247 15.06 9.16 -5.34
CA PHE A 247 14.83 8.79 -3.95
C PHE A 247 15.02 7.27 -3.74
N GLY A 248 14.44 6.44 -4.61
CA GLY A 248 14.62 4.99 -4.56
C GLY A 248 16.09 4.60 -4.67
N GLY A 249 16.83 5.20 -5.61
CA GLY A 249 18.27 4.97 -5.78
C GLY A 249 19.08 5.41 -4.57
N ALA A 250 18.76 6.58 -4.00
CA ALA A 250 19.42 7.08 -2.79
C ALA A 250 19.21 6.16 -1.58
N VAL A 251 17.99 5.63 -1.39
CA VAL A 251 17.70 4.69 -0.30
C VAL A 251 18.39 3.35 -0.51
N VAL A 252 18.42 2.83 -1.75
CA VAL A 252 19.16 1.61 -2.09
C VAL A 252 20.66 1.79 -1.82
N GLY A 253 21.26 2.90 -2.25
CA GLY A 253 22.66 3.20 -1.99
C GLY A 253 22.96 3.38 -0.49
N ALA A 254 22.08 4.05 0.25
CA ALA A 254 22.21 4.18 1.70
C ALA A 254 22.11 2.82 2.42
N TYR A 255 21.21 1.95 1.97
CA TYR A 255 21.08 0.59 2.49
C TYR A 255 22.34 -0.24 2.20
N ALA A 256 22.85 -0.18 0.96
CA ALA A 256 24.09 -0.84 0.57
C ALA A 256 25.28 -0.38 1.43
N ALA A 257 25.47 0.93 1.58
CA ALA A 257 26.54 1.50 2.40
C ALA A 257 26.43 1.08 3.87
N TYR A 258 25.22 1.14 4.46
CA TYR A 258 25.01 0.70 5.83
C TYR A 258 25.33 -0.79 6.02
N ARG A 259 24.85 -1.64 5.11
CA ARG A 259 25.10 -3.08 5.17
C ARG A 259 26.56 -3.44 4.91
N PHE A 260 27.26 -2.72 4.03
CA PHE A 260 28.70 -2.85 3.83
C PHE A 260 29.49 -2.57 5.11
N LEU A 261 29.15 -1.48 5.82
CA LEU A 261 29.79 -1.11 7.07
C LEU A 261 29.45 -2.08 8.22
N ALA A 262 28.22 -2.60 8.23
CA ALA A 262 27.75 -3.54 9.25
C ALA A 262 28.13 -5.01 8.98
N ALA A 263 28.62 -5.32 7.78
CA ALA A 263 28.98 -6.68 7.37
C ALA A 263 30.05 -7.27 8.29
N LYS A 264 29.82 -8.50 8.74
CA LYS A 264 30.72 -9.21 9.68
C LYS A 264 31.68 -10.16 8.97
N SER A 265 31.43 -10.48 7.71
CA SER A 265 32.30 -11.31 6.87
C SER A 265 32.71 -10.56 5.59
N ASP A 266 33.85 -10.96 5.02
CA ASP A 266 34.36 -10.36 3.78
C ASP A 266 33.46 -10.70 2.58
N GLU A 267 32.78 -11.85 2.61
CA GLU A 267 31.81 -12.24 1.57
C GLU A 267 30.55 -11.36 1.60
N GLU A 268 30.02 -11.05 2.79
CA GLU A 268 28.89 -10.14 2.95
C GLU A 268 29.29 -8.71 2.55
N ARG A 269 30.50 -8.28 2.94
CA ARG A 269 31.04 -6.97 2.57
C ARG A 269 31.20 -6.83 1.06
N ALA A 270 31.74 -7.84 0.37
CA ALA A 270 31.90 -7.82 -1.08
C ALA A 270 30.56 -7.78 -1.84
N HIS A 271 29.49 -8.36 -1.28
CA HIS A 271 28.15 -8.27 -1.86
C HIS A 271 27.63 -6.82 -1.83
N TYR A 272 27.79 -6.12 -0.71
CA TYR A 272 27.30 -4.76 -0.52
C TYR A 272 28.21 -3.70 -1.15
N ASP A 273 29.52 -3.96 -1.29
CA ASP A 273 30.48 -3.10 -2.00
C ASP A 273 30.09 -2.89 -3.45
N TRP A 274 29.57 -3.94 -4.07
CA TRP A 274 29.18 -3.92 -5.47
C TRP A 274 27.78 -3.31 -5.70
N MET A 275 26.97 -3.18 -4.66
CA MET A 275 25.62 -2.61 -4.74
C MET A 275 25.59 -1.07 -4.75
N GLY A 276 26.67 -0.41 -4.31
CA GLY A 276 26.76 1.04 -4.10
C GLY A 276 27.67 1.76 -5.08
#